data_AF-A0A929KAU4-F1
#
_entry.id   AF-A0A929KAU4-F1
#
_cell.length_a   1.000
_cell.length_b   1.000
_cell.length_c   1.000
_cell.angle_alpha   90.00
_cell.angle_beta   90.00
_cell.angle_gamma   90.00
#
_symmetry.space_group_name_H-M   'P 1'
#
loop_
_entity.id
_entity.type
_entity.pdbx_description
1 polymer ?
#
loop_
_entity_poly.entity_id
_entity_poly.type
_entity_poly.pdbx_seq_one_letter_code
_entity_poly.pdbx_strand_id
1 'polypeptide(L)'
;IFWWSFYDEEAGFESFLDHALNYTSRGDVNAKNIESTRDKINKLYSFLNEKQYLFILDGVERVLKAYAGLGSPYQGDVVNADEKEDYRMCIDPNCGTFLKMLTSVSKSKTLITSRLYPKELDDLTGCLRKDLEEMDKDDVEEFFRKQGVNGTRAEIEEVCQAYGSHPLSLRLLTGMIVHDMKYGGDIKIWKKYNPLIELAPREHNILELAYNSLEKKKQNFISRFAAFRSPMDYNALSIFNDFSSECEFNDVLLEL
;
A
#
# COMPACT_ATOMS: atom_id res chain seq x y z
N ILE A 1 5.68 18.40 6.54
CA ILE A 1 5.60 16.94 6.31
C ILE A 1 5.91 16.72 4.85
N PHE A 2 6.84 15.83 4.54
CA PHE A 2 7.14 15.40 3.19
C PHE A 2 6.67 13.96 3.03
N TRP A 3 5.84 13.69 2.04
CA TRP A 3 5.38 12.35 1.70
C TRP A 3 5.85 12.04 0.29
N TRP A 4 6.54 10.92 0.14
CA TRP A 4 6.90 10.33 -1.13
C TRP A 4 6.37 8.89 -1.26
N SER A 5 5.80 8.57 -2.42
CA SER A 5 5.38 7.22 -2.80
C SER A 5 6.32 6.68 -3.87
N PHE A 6 6.89 5.49 -3.64
CA PHE A 6 7.71 4.78 -4.61
C PHE A 6 6.88 3.96 -5.62
N TYR A 7 5.55 4.06 -5.57
CA TYR A 7 4.65 3.39 -6.51
C TYR A 7 4.48 4.14 -7.85
N ASP A 8 4.87 5.41 -7.94
CA ASP A 8 4.76 6.18 -9.18
C ASP A 8 5.87 5.82 -10.18
N GLU A 9 5.58 5.83 -11.49
CA GLU A 9 6.53 5.36 -12.54
C GLU A 9 7.87 6.11 -12.55
N GLU A 10 7.86 7.39 -12.18
CA GLU A 10 9.06 8.22 -12.12
C GLU A 10 9.66 8.27 -10.70
N ALA A 11 9.11 7.54 -9.73
CA ALA A 11 9.49 7.63 -8.32
C ALA A 11 10.74 6.83 -7.94
N GLY A 12 11.77 6.84 -8.79
CA GLY A 12 13.08 6.30 -8.46
C GLY A 12 13.76 7.07 -7.33
N PHE A 13 14.84 6.48 -6.78
CA PHE A 13 15.59 7.07 -5.67
C PHE A 13 16.19 8.44 -6.02
N GLU A 14 16.63 8.66 -7.26
CA GLU A 14 17.11 9.98 -7.72
C GLU A 14 16.00 11.03 -7.73
N SER A 15 14.83 10.71 -8.30
CA SER A 15 13.68 11.60 -8.31
C SER A 15 13.25 11.97 -6.89
N PHE A 16 13.25 10.98 -5.98
CA PHE A 16 13.03 11.22 -4.56
C PHE A 16 14.01 12.24 -3.98
N LEU A 17 15.31 12.06 -4.21
CA LEU A 17 16.34 12.97 -3.67
C LEU A 17 16.15 14.39 -4.19
N ASP A 18 15.84 14.56 -5.48
CA ASP A 18 15.60 15.86 -6.08
C ASP A 18 14.41 16.58 -5.42
N HIS A 19 13.30 15.87 -5.24
CA HIS A 19 12.11 16.42 -4.60
C HIS A 19 12.33 16.69 -3.10
N ALA A 20 12.99 15.79 -2.39
CA ALA A 20 13.30 15.94 -0.98
C ALA A 20 14.23 17.13 -0.72
N LEU A 21 15.24 17.33 -1.57
CA LEU A 21 16.14 18.49 -1.50
C LEU A 21 15.41 19.80 -1.80
N ASN A 22 14.61 19.83 -2.86
CA ASN A 22 13.81 21.01 -3.20
C ASN A 22 12.86 21.37 -2.04
N TYR A 23 12.20 20.38 -1.45
CA TYR A 23 11.30 20.57 -0.31
C TYR A 23 12.03 21.07 0.94
N THR A 24 13.10 20.39 1.35
CA THR A 24 13.83 20.71 2.61
C THR A 24 14.55 22.05 2.51
N SER A 25 15.06 22.40 1.33
CA SER A 25 15.67 23.71 1.05
C SER A 25 14.65 24.82 0.80
N ARG A 26 13.34 24.52 0.70
CA ARG A 26 12.30 25.48 0.31
C ARG A 26 12.56 26.14 -1.05
N GLY A 27 13.17 25.41 -1.98
CA GLY A 27 13.52 25.90 -3.32
C GLY A 27 14.87 26.58 -3.44
N ASP A 28 15.60 26.77 -2.33
CA ASP A 28 16.90 27.45 -2.34
C ASP A 28 18.01 26.59 -2.98
N VAL A 29 17.84 25.26 -2.99
CA VAL A 29 18.80 24.32 -3.58
C VAL A 29 18.20 23.68 -4.82
N ASN A 30 18.81 23.96 -5.97
CA ASN A 30 18.54 23.23 -7.20
C ASN A 30 19.35 21.93 -7.23
N ALA A 31 18.68 20.79 -7.07
CA ALA A 31 19.31 19.47 -7.05
C ALA A 31 20.06 19.12 -8.36
N LYS A 32 19.68 19.73 -9.50
CA LYS A 32 20.37 19.56 -10.80
C LYS A 32 21.78 20.15 -10.82
N ASN A 33 22.09 21.06 -9.90
CA ASN A 33 23.42 21.66 -9.78
C ASN A 33 24.37 20.84 -8.89
N ILE A 34 23.89 19.73 -8.32
CA ILE A 34 24.69 18.85 -7.47
C ILE A 34 25.11 17.65 -8.33
N GLU A 35 26.42 17.52 -8.56
CA GLU A 35 26.96 16.56 -9.52
C GLU A 35 26.77 15.10 -9.12
N SER A 36 26.83 14.78 -7.82
CA SER A 36 26.77 13.40 -7.34
C SER A 36 25.57 13.12 -6.43
N THR A 37 24.99 11.92 -6.56
CA THR A 37 23.95 11.37 -5.67
C THR A 37 24.40 11.42 -4.21
N ARG A 38 25.68 11.15 -3.96
CA ARG A 38 26.23 11.15 -2.60
C ARG A 38 26.26 12.56 -2.01
N ASP A 39 26.55 13.58 -2.81
CA ASP A 39 26.49 14.97 -2.36
C ASP A 39 25.05 15.41 -2.12
N LYS A 40 24.09 14.96 -2.94
CA LYS A 40 22.66 15.17 -2.69
C LYS A 40 22.24 14.57 -1.35
N ILE A 41 22.63 13.33 -1.07
CA ILE A 41 22.39 12.64 0.21
C ILE A 41 22.99 13.43 1.38
N ASN A 42 24.27 13.81 1.28
CA ASN A 42 24.95 14.57 2.33
C ASN A 42 24.27 15.92 2.60
N LYS A 43 23.83 16.62 1.54
CA LYS A 43 23.14 17.90 1.66
C LYS A 43 21.78 17.74 2.33
N LEU A 44 21.02 16.72 1.93
CA LEU A 44 19.73 16.39 2.55
C LEU A 44 19.93 16.06 4.03
N TYR A 45 20.91 15.23 4.37
CA TYR A 45 21.27 14.89 5.76
C TYR A 45 21.52 16.11 6.64
N SER A 46 22.26 17.09 6.13
CA SER A 46 22.50 18.35 6.85
C SER A 46 21.18 19.06 7.15
N PHE A 47 20.28 19.18 6.15
CA PHE A 47 18.97 19.78 6.38
C PHE A 47 18.14 19.03 7.42
N LEU A 48 18.15 17.69 7.39
CA LEU A 48 17.40 16.85 8.34
C LEU A 48 17.92 16.97 9.78
N ASN A 49 19.19 17.34 9.97
CA ASN A 49 19.79 17.60 11.28
C ASN A 49 19.68 19.06 11.72
N GLU A 50 19.55 20.01 10.79
CA GLU A 50 19.38 21.43 11.11
C GLU A 50 17.95 21.75 11.54
N LYS A 51 16.95 21.22 10.82
CA LYS A 51 15.53 21.52 10.96
C LYS A 51 14.72 20.25 11.27
N GLN A 52 13.48 20.43 11.71
CA GLN A 52 12.57 19.32 12.03
C GLN A 52 11.68 19.02 10.83
N TYR A 53 11.75 17.78 10.35
CA TYR A 53 10.87 17.26 9.32
C TYR A 53 10.25 15.93 9.75
N LEU A 54 9.09 15.64 9.19
CA LEU A 54 8.51 14.30 9.15
C LEU A 54 8.55 13.84 7.69
N PHE A 55 9.32 12.78 7.43
CA PHE A 55 9.35 12.08 6.16
C PHE A 55 8.46 10.85 6.23
N ILE A 56 7.60 10.68 5.23
CA ILE A 56 6.81 9.48 5.00
C ILE A 56 7.28 8.91 3.67
N LEU A 57 7.87 7.72 3.72
CA LEU A 57 8.38 6.99 2.57
C LEU A 57 7.52 5.75 2.36
N ASP A 58 6.62 5.83 1.38
CA ASP A 58 5.64 4.79 1.11
C ASP A 58 6.05 3.88 -0.04
N GLY A 59 5.93 2.57 0.16
CA GLY A 59 6.26 1.56 -0.86
C GLY A 59 7.76 1.31 -1.06
N VAL A 60 8.58 1.43 -0.01
CA VAL A 60 10.05 1.29 -0.11
C VAL A 60 10.49 -0.05 -0.70
N GLU A 61 9.65 -1.10 -0.68
CA GLU A 61 9.96 -2.36 -1.34
C GLU A 61 10.27 -2.21 -2.84
N ARG A 62 9.71 -1.18 -3.51
CA ARG A 62 9.90 -0.90 -4.93
C ARG A 62 11.34 -0.56 -5.31
N VAL A 63 12.15 -0.13 -4.36
CA VAL A 63 13.59 0.12 -4.56
C VAL A 63 14.46 -1.05 -4.08
N LEU A 64 13.85 -2.18 -3.69
CA LEU A 64 14.53 -3.41 -3.29
C LEU A 64 14.63 -4.41 -4.44
N LYS A 65 15.64 -5.28 -4.40
CA LYS A 65 15.93 -6.25 -5.47
C LYS A 65 14.75 -7.18 -5.77
N ALA A 66 14.01 -7.59 -4.74
CA ALA A 66 12.83 -8.45 -4.89
C ALA A 66 11.77 -7.87 -5.85
N TYR A 67 11.67 -6.54 -5.94
CA TYR A 67 10.65 -5.85 -6.73
C TYR A 67 11.21 -5.18 -7.99
N ALA A 68 12.45 -5.48 -8.39
CA ALA A 68 13.11 -4.88 -9.56
C ALA A 68 12.60 -5.40 -10.92
N GLY A 69 11.92 -6.55 -10.95
CA GLY A 69 11.53 -7.22 -12.19
C GLY A 69 10.25 -6.65 -12.85
N LEU A 70 10.12 -6.77 -14.17
CA LEU A 70 8.90 -6.37 -14.91
C LEU A 70 7.61 -7.09 -14.44
N GLY A 71 7.74 -8.24 -13.78
CA GLY A 71 6.63 -8.99 -13.17
C GLY A 71 6.34 -8.65 -11.71
N SER A 72 7.15 -7.78 -11.10
CA SER A 72 7.07 -7.37 -9.69
C SER A 72 5.71 -6.83 -9.25
N PRO A 73 4.98 -6.02 -10.06
CA PRO A 73 3.63 -5.60 -9.69
C PRO A 73 2.63 -6.76 -9.52
N TYR A 74 2.93 -7.92 -10.09
CA TYR A 74 2.12 -9.15 -10.04
C TYR A 74 2.72 -10.21 -9.12
N GLN A 75 3.91 -9.97 -8.55
CA GLN A 75 4.42 -10.80 -7.46
C GLN A 75 3.63 -10.43 -6.21
N GLY A 76 2.78 -11.36 -5.76
CA GLY A 76 2.20 -11.30 -4.42
C GLY A 76 3.29 -11.41 -3.34
N ASP A 77 2.89 -11.63 -2.10
CA ASP A 77 3.82 -11.58 -0.95
C ASP A 77 4.85 -12.73 -0.89
N VAL A 78 4.81 -13.67 -1.84
CA VAL A 78 5.75 -14.79 -1.92
C VAL A 78 7.01 -14.36 -2.66
N VAL A 79 8.08 -14.14 -1.90
CA VAL A 79 9.40 -13.84 -2.43
C VAL A 79 10.30 -15.07 -2.27
N ASN A 80 11.02 -15.42 -3.34
CA ASN A 80 12.01 -16.49 -3.27
C ASN A 80 13.18 -16.05 -2.39
N ALA A 81 13.16 -16.46 -1.13
CA ALA A 81 14.24 -16.20 -0.19
C ALA A 81 15.49 -16.99 -0.59
N ASP A 82 16.58 -16.28 -0.86
CA ASP A 82 17.91 -16.88 -0.93
C ASP A 82 18.52 -16.96 0.47
N GLU A 83 19.49 -17.86 0.69
CA GLU A 83 20.14 -18.05 2.01
C GLU A 83 20.76 -16.77 2.58
N LYS A 84 21.07 -15.80 1.71
CA LYS A 84 21.66 -14.51 2.10
C LYS A 84 20.62 -13.41 2.28
N GLU A 85 19.36 -13.63 1.95
CA GLU A 85 18.31 -12.62 1.94
C GLU A 85 18.64 -11.36 1.13
N ASP A 86 19.43 -11.51 0.05
CA ASP A 86 19.84 -10.38 -0.77
C ASP A 86 18.67 -9.76 -1.53
N TYR A 87 17.56 -10.49 -1.66
CA TYR A 87 16.30 -9.96 -2.22
C TYR A 87 15.76 -8.74 -1.46
N ARG A 88 16.08 -8.59 -0.16
CA ARG A 88 15.68 -7.44 0.68
C ARG A 88 16.62 -6.23 0.55
N MET A 89 17.72 -6.34 -0.19
CA MET A 89 18.66 -5.23 -0.39
C MET A 89 18.10 -4.19 -1.36
N CYS A 90 18.52 -2.95 -1.18
CA CYS A 90 18.31 -1.92 -2.19
C CYS A 90 18.98 -2.29 -3.53
N ILE A 91 18.32 -1.95 -4.64
CA ILE A 91 18.88 -2.07 -5.99
C ILE A 91 20.05 -1.10 -6.14
N ASP A 92 19.87 0.14 -5.71
CA ASP A 92 20.90 1.18 -5.68
C ASP A 92 21.62 1.21 -4.32
N PRO A 93 22.95 0.99 -4.28
CA PRO A 93 23.74 1.11 -3.04
C PRO A 93 23.63 2.49 -2.35
N ASN A 94 23.39 3.56 -3.11
CA ASN A 94 23.17 4.90 -2.55
C ASN A 94 21.86 4.97 -1.77
N CYS A 95 20.81 4.31 -2.25
CA CYS A 95 19.54 4.19 -1.53
C CYS A 95 19.73 3.47 -0.20
N GLY A 96 20.44 2.33 -0.23
CA GLY A 96 20.77 1.60 0.99
C GLY A 96 21.59 2.43 1.99
N THR A 97 22.58 3.19 1.49
CA THR A 97 23.37 4.11 2.32
C THR A 97 22.50 5.21 2.94
N PHE A 98 21.58 5.77 2.17
CA PHE A 98 20.65 6.79 2.64
C PHE A 98 19.71 6.25 3.73
N LEU A 99 19.15 5.05 3.56
CA LEU A 99 18.31 4.41 4.60
C LEU A 99 19.05 4.26 5.92
N LYS A 100 20.31 3.80 5.88
CA LYS A 100 21.17 3.70 7.08
C LYS A 100 21.41 5.07 7.72
N MET A 101 21.66 6.09 6.90
CA MET A 101 21.93 7.43 7.36
C MET A 101 20.73 8.05 8.10
N LEU A 102 19.51 7.74 7.67
CA LEU A 102 18.28 8.23 8.32
C LEU A 102 18.18 7.82 9.80
N THR A 103 18.75 6.68 10.20
CA THR A 103 18.72 6.24 11.61
C THR A 103 19.54 7.12 12.53
N SER A 104 20.50 7.87 11.98
CA SER A 104 21.38 8.79 12.71
C SER A 104 20.86 10.23 12.77
N VAL A 105 19.71 10.52 12.15
CA VAL A 105 19.12 11.86 12.14
C VAL A 105 18.44 12.14 13.48
N SER A 106 18.86 13.23 14.14
CA SER A 106 18.40 13.53 15.51
C SER A 106 17.14 14.40 15.57
N LYS A 107 16.99 15.39 14.68
CA LYS A 107 15.91 16.38 14.74
C LYS A 107 14.66 16.00 13.95
N SER A 108 14.82 15.19 12.90
CA SER A 108 13.73 14.76 12.04
C SER A 108 13.33 13.31 12.32
N LYS A 109 12.14 12.94 11.89
CA LYS A 109 11.63 11.57 11.97
C LYS A 109 11.26 11.06 10.59
N THR A 110 11.48 9.77 10.36
CA THR A 110 11.09 9.10 9.13
C THR A 110 10.20 7.92 9.47
N LEU A 111 9.05 7.84 8.79
CA LEU A 111 8.17 6.68 8.75
C LEU A 111 8.37 6.01 7.38
N ILE A 112 8.60 4.70 7.40
CA ILE A 112 8.71 3.86 6.20
C ILE A 112 7.55 2.86 6.24
N THR A 113 6.80 2.79 5.15
CA THR A 113 5.87 1.68 4.89
C THR A 113 6.44 0.84 3.75
N SER A 114 6.48 -0.47 3.98
CA SER A 114 7.07 -1.42 3.04
C SER A 114 6.48 -2.81 3.24
N ARG A 115 6.28 -3.57 2.15
CA ARG A 115 5.94 -5.01 2.23
C ARG A 115 7.11 -5.87 2.70
N LEU A 116 8.34 -5.46 2.37
CA LEU A 116 9.56 -6.13 2.79
C LEU A 116 10.41 -5.21 3.66
N TYR A 117 10.88 -5.71 4.79
CA TYR A 117 11.79 -4.96 5.63
C TYR A 117 13.18 -4.82 4.95
N PRO A 118 13.66 -3.60 4.62
CA PRO A 118 14.93 -3.40 3.93
C PRO A 118 16.10 -3.96 4.74
N LYS A 119 16.96 -4.77 4.11
CA LYS A 119 18.13 -5.39 4.77
C LYS A 119 19.08 -4.35 5.36
N GLU A 120 19.15 -3.18 4.74
CA GLU A 120 20.00 -2.10 5.20
C GLU A 120 19.63 -1.55 6.58
N LEU A 121 18.41 -1.82 7.06
CA LEU A 121 17.94 -1.38 8.37
C LEU A 121 18.08 -2.44 9.47
N ASP A 122 18.52 -3.65 9.13
CA ASP A 122 18.70 -4.75 10.09
C ASP A 122 19.62 -4.34 11.24
N ASP A 123 19.16 -4.59 12.47
CA ASP A 123 19.87 -4.38 13.74
C ASP A 123 20.41 -2.95 13.97
N LEU A 124 19.87 -1.95 13.28
CA LEU A 124 20.30 -0.56 13.47
C LEU A 124 19.63 0.10 14.68
N THR A 125 20.46 0.65 15.57
CA THR A 125 20.00 1.56 16.61
C THR A 125 19.35 2.79 16.00
N GLY A 126 18.19 3.20 16.52
CA GLY A 126 17.41 4.32 15.99
C GLY A 126 16.34 3.92 14.98
N CYS A 127 16.28 2.65 14.59
CA CYS A 127 15.16 2.09 13.82
C CYS A 127 14.19 1.37 14.76
N LEU A 128 12.88 1.60 14.57
CA LEU A 128 11.82 0.83 15.21
C LEU A 128 11.04 0.11 14.12
N ARG A 129 11.17 -1.22 14.08
CA ARG A 129 10.33 -2.08 13.26
C ARG A 129 9.00 -2.32 13.97
N LYS A 130 7.90 -2.13 13.25
CA LYS A 130 6.56 -2.48 13.70
C LYS A 130 5.88 -3.26 12.58
N ASP A 131 5.77 -4.57 12.77
CA ASP A 131 5.04 -5.41 11.84
C ASP A 131 3.53 -5.19 12.06
N LEU A 132 2.79 -5.06 10.96
CA LEU A 132 1.34 -4.92 11.00
C LEU A 132 0.74 -6.32 10.85
N GLU A 133 0.22 -6.83 11.97
CA GLU A 133 -0.45 -8.13 12.01
C GLU A 133 -1.93 -8.01 11.67
N GLU A 134 -2.63 -9.14 11.68
CA GLU A 134 -4.09 -9.19 11.55
C GLU A 134 -4.78 -8.39 12.68
N MET A 135 -6.03 -7.98 12.43
CA MET A 135 -6.81 -7.26 13.43
C MET A 135 -7.08 -8.14 14.65
N ASP A 136 -7.02 -7.53 15.84
CA ASP A 136 -7.47 -8.20 17.05
C ASP A 136 -8.99 -8.45 17.00
N LYS A 137 -9.44 -9.49 17.70
CA LYS A 137 -10.84 -9.92 17.71
C LYS A 137 -11.79 -8.82 18.15
N ASP A 138 -11.42 -8.02 19.14
CA ASP A 138 -12.29 -6.95 19.64
C ASP A 138 -12.40 -5.81 18.61
N ASP A 139 -11.29 -5.49 17.91
CA ASP A 139 -11.28 -4.52 16.82
C ASP A 139 -12.10 -5.00 15.62
N VAL A 140 -12.09 -6.31 15.32
CA VAL A 140 -12.92 -6.88 14.25
C VAL A 140 -14.40 -6.80 14.59
N GLU A 141 -14.78 -7.07 15.83
CA GLU A 141 -16.18 -6.97 16.27
C GLU A 141 -16.68 -5.52 16.13
N GLU A 142 -15.85 -4.54 16.54
CA GLU A 142 -16.16 -3.12 16.35
C GLU A 142 -16.23 -2.74 14.86
N PHE A 143 -15.30 -3.25 14.05
CA PHE A 143 -15.27 -3.02 12.61
C PHE A 143 -16.56 -3.49 11.93
N PHE A 144 -17.00 -4.73 12.16
CA PHE A 144 -18.23 -5.28 11.57
C PHE A 144 -19.47 -4.46 11.92
N ARG A 145 -19.58 -4.05 13.19
CA ARG A 145 -20.67 -3.19 13.65
C ARG A 145 -20.66 -1.83 12.94
N LYS A 146 -19.49 -1.20 12.80
CA LYS A 146 -19.33 0.08 12.08
C LYS A 146 -19.62 -0.02 10.60
N GLN A 147 -19.35 -1.16 9.97
CA GLN A 147 -19.71 -1.42 8.58
C GLN A 147 -21.22 -1.67 8.39
N GLY A 148 -21.99 -1.85 9.47
CA GLY A 148 -23.44 -2.08 9.40
C GLY A 148 -23.84 -3.55 9.28
N VAL A 149 -22.94 -4.48 9.65
CA VAL A 149 -23.27 -5.91 9.69
C VAL A 149 -23.97 -6.27 11.00
N ASN A 150 -25.11 -6.94 10.86
CA ASN A 150 -25.93 -7.51 11.92
C ASN A 150 -25.49 -8.96 12.16
N GLY A 151 -24.82 -9.20 13.28
CA GLY A 151 -24.35 -10.53 13.69
C GLY A 151 -23.98 -10.57 15.16
N THR A 152 -24.00 -11.77 15.74
CA THR A 152 -23.48 -12.03 17.08
C THR A 152 -21.96 -12.13 17.04
N ARG A 153 -21.29 -11.92 18.19
CA ARG A 153 -19.84 -12.12 18.33
C ARG A 153 -19.40 -13.50 17.85
N ALA A 154 -20.15 -14.54 18.20
CA ALA A 154 -19.85 -15.92 17.78
C ALA A 154 -19.89 -16.10 16.26
N GLU A 155 -20.84 -15.46 15.57
CA GLU A 155 -20.92 -15.49 14.10
C GLU A 155 -19.77 -14.71 13.45
N ILE A 156 -19.35 -13.58 14.04
CA ILE A 156 -18.18 -12.81 13.57
C ILE A 156 -16.89 -13.61 13.78
N GLU A 157 -16.74 -14.27 14.92
CA GLU A 157 -15.60 -15.15 15.18
C GLU A 157 -15.56 -16.33 14.21
N GLU A 158 -16.70 -16.92 13.84
CA GLU A 158 -16.80 -17.98 12.81
C GLU A 158 -16.31 -17.47 11.44
N VAL A 159 -16.70 -16.24 11.06
CA VAL A 159 -16.21 -15.59 9.84
C VAL A 159 -14.70 -15.42 9.87
N CYS A 160 -14.15 -14.89 10.96
CA CYS A 160 -12.71 -14.64 11.09
C CYS A 160 -11.89 -15.94 11.06
N GLN A 161 -12.40 -17.02 11.66
CA GLN A 161 -11.74 -18.33 11.60
C GLN A 161 -11.68 -18.88 10.17
N ALA A 162 -12.72 -18.63 9.37
CA ALA A 162 -12.73 -19.04 7.98
C ALA A 162 -11.86 -18.12 7.10
N TYR A 163 -12.07 -16.80 7.19
CA TYR A 163 -11.52 -15.80 6.26
C TYR A 163 -10.17 -15.18 6.67
N GLY A 164 -9.76 -15.34 7.92
CA GLY A 164 -8.68 -14.55 8.54
C GLY A 164 -9.17 -13.16 8.96
N SER A 165 -8.34 -12.45 9.74
CA SER A 165 -8.66 -11.13 10.29
C SER A 165 -7.93 -10.00 9.57
N HIS A 166 -7.71 -10.15 8.26
CA HIS A 166 -7.11 -9.12 7.41
C HIS A 166 -8.10 -7.96 7.13
N PRO A 167 -7.76 -6.70 7.45
CA PRO A 167 -8.68 -5.56 7.32
C PRO A 167 -9.29 -5.40 5.93
N LEU A 168 -8.49 -5.56 4.87
CA LEU A 168 -8.97 -5.42 3.48
C LEU A 168 -9.99 -6.51 3.13
N SER A 169 -9.68 -7.77 3.48
CA SER A 169 -10.58 -8.89 3.21
C SER A 169 -11.89 -8.76 3.97
N LEU A 170 -11.82 -8.38 5.25
CA LEU A 170 -13.01 -8.14 6.06
C LEU A 170 -13.85 -6.99 5.49
N ARG A 171 -13.23 -5.89 5.04
CA ARG A 171 -13.93 -4.76 4.40
C ARG A 171 -14.72 -5.20 3.18
N LEU A 172 -14.11 -5.98 2.29
CA LEU A 172 -14.76 -6.48 1.08
C LEU A 172 -15.95 -7.40 1.44
N LEU A 173 -15.74 -8.32 2.39
CA LEU A 173 -16.79 -9.22 2.85
C LEU A 173 -17.96 -8.45 3.48
N THR A 174 -17.69 -7.50 4.38
CA THR A 174 -18.74 -6.69 5.01
C THR A 174 -19.51 -5.87 3.98
N GLY A 175 -18.83 -5.32 2.97
CA GLY A 175 -19.47 -4.63 1.86
C GLY A 175 -20.44 -5.55 1.09
N MET A 176 -20.00 -6.76 0.73
CA MET A 176 -20.85 -7.76 0.07
C MET A 176 -22.07 -8.17 0.93
N ILE A 177 -21.90 -8.29 2.24
CA ILE A 177 -22.99 -8.62 3.17
C ILE A 177 -24.01 -7.48 3.24
N VAL A 178 -23.54 -6.24 3.41
CA VAL A 178 -24.40 -5.05 3.56
C VAL A 178 -25.19 -4.78 2.28
N HIS A 179 -24.58 -5.01 1.12
CA HIS A 179 -25.22 -4.79 -0.18
C HIS A 179 -25.95 -6.03 -0.75
N ASP A 180 -26.11 -7.12 0.02
CA ASP A 180 -26.93 -8.26 -0.44
C ASP A 180 -28.40 -7.84 -0.59
N MET A 181 -28.93 -8.03 -1.80
CA MET A 181 -30.28 -7.61 -2.20
C MET A 181 -31.42 -8.24 -1.39
N LYS A 182 -31.21 -9.39 -0.74
CA LYS A 182 -32.26 -10.16 -0.08
C LYS A 182 -32.15 -10.13 1.45
N TYR A 183 -30.94 -10.17 1.99
CA TYR A 183 -30.72 -10.21 3.43
C TYR A 183 -29.69 -9.18 3.92
N GLY A 184 -29.52 -8.06 3.20
CA GLY A 184 -28.57 -6.99 3.48
C GLY A 184 -28.26 -6.77 4.97
N GLY A 185 -26.99 -6.91 5.32
CA GLY A 185 -26.48 -6.78 6.67
C GLY A 185 -26.53 -8.05 7.52
N ASP A 186 -27.25 -9.13 7.16
CA ASP A 186 -27.23 -10.37 7.95
C ASP A 186 -25.92 -11.13 7.74
N ILE A 187 -25.15 -11.30 8.82
CA ILE A 187 -23.86 -11.99 8.78
C ILE A 187 -23.99 -13.40 8.20
N LYS A 188 -25.11 -14.11 8.39
CA LYS A 188 -25.27 -15.52 7.96
C LYS A 188 -25.08 -15.73 6.47
N ILE A 189 -25.21 -14.70 5.66
CA ILE A 189 -24.98 -14.75 4.21
C ILE A 189 -23.49 -14.92 3.88
N TRP A 190 -22.57 -14.66 4.81
CA TRP A 190 -21.13 -14.77 4.57
C TRP A 190 -20.72 -16.10 3.93
N LYS A 191 -21.45 -17.19 4.23
CA LYS A 191 -21.26 -18.54 3.66
C LYS A 191 -21.56 -18.62 2.16
N LYS A 192 -22.53 -17.84 1.66
CA LYS A 192 -22.82 -17.69 0.22
C LYS A 192 -21.64 -17.05 -0.52
N TYR A 193 -20.97 -16.14 0.17
CA TYR A 193 -19.83 -15.40 -0.37
C TYR A 193 -18.50 -16.08 -0.07
N ASN A 194 -18.45 -17.25 0.59
CA ASN A 194 -17.21 -17.92 0.97
C ASN A 194 -16.49 -18.57 -0.23
N PRO A 195 -15.39 -18.00 -0.78
CA PRO A 195 -14.69 -18.58 -1.92
C PRO A 195 -13.68 -19.67 -1.52
N LEU A 196 -13.50 -19.94 -0.22
CA LEU A 196 -12.37 -20.70 0.30
C LEU A 196 -12.37 -22.20 -0.03
N ILE A 197 -13.22 -22.65 -0.96
CA ILE A 197 -13.29 -24.06 -1.35
C ILE A 197 -12.13 -24.43 -2.29
N GLU A 198 -11.46 -23.49 -3.00
CA GLU A 198 -10.33 -23.84 -3.87
C GLU A 198 -9.10 -22.93 -3.70
N LEU A 199 -7.95 -23.60 -3.56
CA LEU A 199 -6.65 -23.11 -3.10
C LEU A 199 -5.99 -22.14 -4.09
N ALA A 200 -6.14 -20.84 -3.85
CA ALA A 200 -5.21 -19.79 -4.27
C ALA A 200 -4.92 -18.89 -3.05
N PRO A 201 -3.96 -17.94 -3.09
CA PRO A 201 -3.75 -17.02 -1.96
C PRO A 201 -5.09 -16.34 -1.61
N ARG A 202 -5.47 -16.35 -0.34
CA ARG A 202 -6.81 -15.96 0.15
C ARG A 202 -7.25 -14.57 -0.35
N GLU A 203 -6.30 -13.68 -0.58
CA GLU A 203 -6.48 -12.33 -1.11
C GLU A 203 -6.92 -12.30 -2.58
N HIS A 204 -6.38 -13.18 -3.43
CA HIS A 204 -6.78 -13.25 -4.84
C HIS A 204 -8.23 -13.73 -4.98
N ASN A 205 -8.64 -14.68 -4.14
CA ASN A 205 -10.01 -15.22 -4.16
C ASN A 205 -11.06 -14.20 -3.73
N ILE A 206 -10.75 -13.34 -2.75
CA ILE A 206 -11.72 -12.32 -2.30
C ILE A 206 -11.82 -11.14 -3.26
N LEU A 207 -10.72 -10.76 -3.91
CA LEU A 207 -10.73 -9.74 -4.95
C LEU A 207 -11.51 -10.22 -6.19
N GLU A 208 -11.38 -11.49 -6.55
CA GLU A 208 -12.17 -12.09 -7.65
C GLU A 208 -13.67 -12.09 -7.32
N LEU A 209 -14.05 -12.46 -6.09
CA LEU A 209 -15.45 -12.38 -5.67
C LEU A 209 -15.99 -10.95 -5.65
N ALA A 210 -15.23 -10.01 -5.09
CA ALA A 210 -15.61 -8.60 -5.07
C ALA A 210 -15.83 -8.10 -6.50
N TYR A 211 -14.89 -8.39 -7.41
CA TYR A 211 -15.02 -8.08 -8.83
C TYR A 211 -16.27 -8.71 -9.46
N ASN A 212 -16.52 -10.01 -9.20
CA ASN A 212 -17.67 -10.73 -9.74
C ASN A 212 -19.02 -10.26 -9.17
N SER A 213 -19.02 -9.63 -7.99
CA SER A 213 -20.23 -9.04 -7.38
C SER A 213 -20.65 -7.71 -8.00
N LEU A 214 -19.73 -7.02 -8.69
CA LEU A 214 -19.99 -5.74 -9.35
C LEU A 214 -20.91 -5.89 -10.57
N GLU A 215 -21.70 -4.84 -10.84
CA GLU A 215 -22.45 -4.74 -12.10
C GLU A 215 -21.52 -4.73 -13.32
N LYS A 216 -22.00 -5.21 -14.47
CA LYS A 216 -21.16 -5.40 -15.66
C LYS A 216 -20.46 -4.12 -16.14
N LYS A 217 -21.11 -2.98 -15.96
CA LYS A 217 -20.54 -1.66 -16.31
C LYS A 217 -19.34 -1.32 -15.42
N LYS A 218 -19.44 -1.55 -14.10
CA LYS A 218 -18.37 -1.35 -13.11
C LYS A 218 -17.22 -2.35 -13.31
N GLN A 219 -17.52 -3.61 -13.63
CA GLN A 219 -16.52 -4.62 -14.01
C GLN A 219 -15.69 -4.20 -15.22
N ASN A 220 -16.35 -3.76 -16.29
CA ASN A 220 -15.66 -3.31 -17.50
C ASN A 220 -14.80 -2.08 -17.23
N PHE A 221 -15.28 -1.18 -16.38
CA PHE A 221 -14.57 0.01 -15.96
C PHE A 221 -13.28 -0.34 -15.19
N ILE A 222 -13.36 -1.13 -14.11
CA ILE A 222 -12.17 -1.54 -13.34
C ILE A 222 -11.22 -2.44 -14.14
N SER A 223 -11.73 -3.29 -15.03
CA SER A 223 -10.88 -4.08 -15.96
C SER A 223 -10.03 -3.22 -16.88
N ARG A 224 -10.59 -2.10 -17.38
CA ARG A 224 -9.81 -1.17 -18.21
C ARG A 224 -8.70 -0.50 -17.42
N PHE A 225 -8.90 -0.28 -16.12
CA PHE A 225 -7.87 0.28 -15.24
C PHE A 225 -6.82 -0.72 -14.83
N ALA A 226 -7.19 -1.98 -14.61
CA ALA A 226 -6.25 -3.05 -14.32
C ALA A 226 -5.20 -3.26 -15.44
N ALA A 227 -5.47 -2.76 -16.66
CA ALA A 227 -4.51 -2.76 -17.75
C ALA A 227 -3.35 -1.76 -17.56
N PHE A 228 -3.53 -0.74 -16.73
CA PHE A 228 -2.48 0.21 -16.38
C PHE A 228 -1.64 -0.37 -15.25
N ARG A 229 -0.32 -0.24 -15.38
CA ARG A 229 0.64 -0.79 -14.40
C ARG A 229 0.91 0.14 -13.22
N SER A 230 0.26 1.30 -13.22
CA SER A 230 0.63 2.45 -12.41
C SER A 230 -0.61 3.17 -11.88
N PRO A 231 -0.51 3.84 -10.71
CA PRO A 231 -1.61 4.63 -10.18
C PRO A 231 -2.08 5.67 -11.20
N MET A 232 -3.39 5.75 -11.40
CA MET A 232 -4.00 6.75 -12.27
C MET A 232 -4.56 7.89 -11.42
N ASP A 233 -4.28 9.13 -11.83
CA ASP A 233 -4.92 10.29 -11.24
C ASP A 233 -6.39 10.46 -11.71
N TYR A 234 -7.14 11.29 -11.00
CA TYR A 234 -8.55 11.53 -11.30
C TYR A 234 -8.78 12.02 -12.74
N ASN A 235 -7.89 12.90 -13.24
CA ASN A 235 -8.01 13.46 -14.58
C ASN A 235 -7.86 12.35 -15.64
N ALA A 236 -6.88 11.47 -15.48
CA ALA A 236 -6.67 10.33 -16.34
C ALA A 236 -7.86 9.34 -16.26
N LEU A 237 -8.41 9.10 -15.07
CA LEU A 237 -9.59 8.25 -14.88
C LEU A 237 -10.84 8.84 -15.56
N SER A 238 -11.04 10.15 -15.47
CA SER A 238 -12.21 10.84 -16.06
C SER A 238 -12.29 10.72 -17.58
N ILE A 239 -11.16 10.49 -18.27
CA ILE A 239 -11.12 10.24 -19.72
C ILE A 239 -11.89 8.96 -20.08
N PHE A 240 -11.94 7.99 -19.16
CA PHE A 240 -12.62 6.71 -19.33
C PHE A 240 -14.03 6.70 -18.70
N ASN A 241 -14.57 7.87 -18.36
CA ASN A 241 -15.89 7.98 -17.76
C ASN A 241 -16.98 7.62 -18.78
N ASP A 242 -17.54 6.42 -18.63
CA ASP A 242 -18.68 5.93 -19.40
C ASP A 242 -20.02 6.03 -18.61
N PHE A 243 -20.02 6.71 -17.46
CA PHE A 243 -21.20 6.91 -16.60
C PHE A 243 -21.98 8.16 -16.99
N SER A 244 -23.26 8.20 -16.61
CA SER A 244 -24.23 9.16 -17.15
C SER A 244 -24.02 10.57 -16.61
N SER A 245 -23.30 10.71 -15.50
CA SER A 245 -22.94 11.98 -14.89
C SER A 245 -21.62 11.88 -14.12
N GLU A 246 -21.00 13.03 -13.84
CA GLU A 246 -19.83 13.12 -12.96
C GLU A 246 -20.14 12.69 -11.51
N CYS A 247 -21.36 12.94 -11.03
CA CYS A 247 -21.79 12.46 -9.71
C CYS A 247 -21.82 10.93 -9.67
N GLU A 248 -22.45 10.29 -10.67
CA GLU A 248 -22.50 8.83 -10.76
C GLU A 248 -21.09 8.22 -10.91
N PHE A 249 -20.20 8.89 -11.66
CA PHE A 249 -18.80 8.49 -11.77
C PHE A 249 -18.07 8.55 -10.42
N ASN A 250 -18.24 9.63 -9.66
CA ASN A 250 -17.64 9.79 -8.34
C ASN A 250 -18.19 8.76 -7.35
N ASP A 251 -19.49 8.49 -7.39
CA ASP A 251 -20.11 7.45 -6.55
C ASP A 251 -19.53 6.07 -6.86
N VAL A 252 -19.32 5.76 -8.14
CA VAL A 252 -18.64 4.51 -8.56
C VAL A 252 -17.20 4.46 -8.07
N LEU A 253 -16.44 5.56 -8.17
CA LEU A 253 -15.06 5.60 -7.66
C LEU A 253 -14.97 5.47 -6.14
N LEU A 254 -16.00 5.88 -5.40
CA LEU A 254 -16.07 5.70 -3.94
C LEU A 254 -16.49 4.29 -3.54
N GLU A 255 -17.25 3.60 -4.40
CA GLU A 255 -17.70 2.23 -4.21
C GLU A 255 -16.61 1.19 -4.53
N LEU A 256 -15.78 1.46 -5.55
CA LEU A 256 -14.62 0.64 -5.93
C LEU A 256 -13.45 0.79 -4.95
#